data_AF-A0A7Y2C188-F1
#
_entry.id   AF-A0A7Y2C188-F1
#
_cell.length_a   1.000
_cell.length_b   1.000
_cell.length_c   1.000
_cell.angle_alpha   90.00
_cell.angle_beta   90.00
_cell.angle_gamma   90.00
#
_symmetry.space_group_name_H-M   'P 1'
#
loop_
_entity.id
_entity.type
_entity.pdbx_description
1 polymer ?
#
loop_
_entity_poly.entity_id
_entity_poly.type
_entity_poly.pdbx_seq_one_letter_code
_entity_poly.pdbx_strand_id
1 'polypeptide(L)'
;MIKRFILLFSGICLLALGCGTDDLSDADLSSLGLSDQIRAYIFESFQEDGTRHLNLYFETIEEYNCTNFELEVESQIQGNRIQINILGLKLPSGELCKEGISKAAKVVDLGNLTAESYDLDLTLLGELHESGSLDLSSLYLDLNFPTEGWMQVDNNRTTIIPSNTVWGYYLSESGHYDDFAKDFIDGLEGFGTPLENNGFFGSFSVDNGQVKIIKNEGNRTDQFTGFGIRYEGEISVLEEWVFENYCTLNGELGLYSTQGEFFPCN
;
A
#
# COMPACT_ATOMS: atom_id res chain seq x y z
N MET A 1 -38.74 73.60 9.97
CA MET A 1 -38.09 72.50 9.21
C MET A 1 -36.96 71.98 10.11
N ILE A 2 -37.13 70.98 10.98
CA ILE A 2 -37.35 69.53 10.75
C ILE A 2 -36.41 69.06 9.62
N LYS A 3 -35.30 68.32 9.83
CA LYS A 3 -35.11 67.07 10.61
C LYS A 3 -33.70 66.93 11.23
N ARG A 4 -33.65 66.32 12.42
CA ARG A 4 -32.50 65.59 12.99
C ARG A 4 -32.30 64.30 12.19
N PHE A 5 -31.06 63.90 11.93
CA PHE A 5 -30.73 62.50 11.64
C PHE A 5 -29.47 62.11 12.41
N ILE A 6 -29.72 61.37 13.48
CA ILE A 6 -28.76 60.57 14.24
C ILE A 6 -28.65 59.26 13.45
N LEU A 7 -27.45 58.82 13.11
CA LEU A 7 -27.20 57.42 12.77
C LEU A 7 -25.89 56.99 13.43
N LEU A 8 -26.08 56.14 14.46
CA LEU A 8 -25.05 55.32 15.08
C LEU A 8 -24.46 54.37 14.02
N PHE A 9 -23.14 54.31 13.94
CA PHE A 9 -22.40 53.14 13.44
C PHE A 9 -21.60 52.65 14.65
N SER A 10 -22.23 51.88 15.55
CA SER A 10 -22.31 50.41 15.55
C SER A 10 -20.94 49.77 15.35
N GLY A 11 -20.45 49.21 16.46
CA GLY A 11 -19.12 48.66 16.63
C GLY A 11 -18.77 47.58 15.62
N ILE A 12 -17.53 47.69 15.14
CA ILE A 12 -16.84 46.63 14.43
C ILE A 12 -16.60 45.52 15.45
N CYS A 13 -17.44 44.49 15.38
CA CYS A 13 -17.25 43.22 16.04
C CYS A 13 -16.09 42.53 15.32
N LEU A 14 -14.89 42.62 15.92
CA LEU A 14 -13.78 41.74 15.61
C LEU A 14 -14.18 40.33 16.03
N LEU A 15 -14.92 39.64 15.16
CA LEU A 15 -14.97 38.19 15.19
C LEU A 15 -13.57 37.72 14.80
N ALA A 16 -12.76 37.47 15.83
CA ALA A 16 -11.69 36.52 15.75
C ALA A 16 -12.30 35.21 15.24
N LEU A 17 -12.14 34.97 13.93
CA LEU A 17 -12.13 33.61 13.40
C LEU A 17 -10.90 32.97 14.04
N GLY A 18 -11.09 32.44 15.25
CA GLY A 18 -10.21 31.43 15.79
C GLY A 18 -10.32 30.23 14.86
N CYS A 19 -9.36 30.10 13.97
CA CYS A 19 -9.03 28.84 13.33
C CYS A 19 -8.41 27.99 14.45
N GLY A 20 -9.26 27.37 15.28
CA GLY A 20 -8.83 26.25 16.08
C GLY A 20 -8.71 25.08 15.13
N THR A 21 -7.49 24.71 14.77
CA THR A 21 -7.21 23.32 14.48
C THR A 21 -7.36 22.63 15.84
N ASP A 22 -8.54 22.06 16.08
CA ASP A 22 -8.72 21.17 17.22
C ASP A 22 -7.88 19.93 16.92
N ASP A 23 -6.59 20.02 17.24
CA ASP A 23 -5.71 18.87 17.24
C ASP A 23 -6.28 17.91 18.29
N LEU A 24 -6.67 16.72 17.86
CA LEU A 24 -7.10 15.65 18.75
C LEU A 24 -6.05 15.49 19.86
N SER A 25 -6.51 15.47 21.10
CA SER A 25 -5.61 15.39 22.24
C SER A 25 -4.98 14.00 22.32
N ASP A 26 -3.81 13.86 22.96
CA ASP A 26 -3.20 12.55 23.24
C ASP A 26 -4.17 11.57 23.94
N ALA A 27 -5.21 12.09 24.61
CA ALA A 27 -6.25 11.31 25.24
C ALA A 27 -7.22 10.66 24.22
N ASP A 28 -7.49 11.33 23.10
CA ASP A 28 -8.32 10.81 22.02
C ASP A 28 -7.58 9.69 21.27
N LEU A 29 -6.27 9.85 21.04
CA LEU A 29 -5.40 8.81 20.46
C LEU A 29 -5.27 7.60 21.39
N SER A 30 -5.05 7.84 22.69
CA SER A 30 -5.03 6.77 23.70
C SER A 30 -6.34 5.99 23.74
N SER A 31 -7.48 6.64 23.46
CA SER A 31 -8.79 5.99 23.39
C SER A 31 -8.94 5.08 22.15
N LEU A 32 -8.20 5.37 21.07
CA LEU A 32 -8.09 4.57 19.86
C LEU A 32 -7.11 3.40 19.98
N GLY A 33 -6.30 3.38 21.06
CA GLY A 33 -5.15 2.48 21.17
C GLY A 33 -4.00 2.84 20.21
N LEU A 34 -4.05 4.04 19.63
CA LEU A 34 -3.02 4.57 18.74
C LEU A 34 -2.22 5.65 19.49
N SER A 35 -0.94 5.79 19.20
CA SER A 35 -0.07 6.72 19.93
C SER A 35 0.86 7.50 19.02
N ASP A 36 0.84 7.21 17.72
CA ASP A 36 1.70 7.85 16.74
C ASP A 36 1.05 7.80 15.35
N GLN A 37 1.75 8.38 14.38
CA GLN A 37 1.46 8.35 12.96
C GLN A 37 1.25 6.92 12.44
N ILE A 38 0.53 6.83 11.32
CA ILE A 38 0.38 5.61 10.53
C ILE A 38 1.21 5.73 9.25
N ARG A 39 1.69 4.60 8.76
CA ARG A 39 2.27 4.49 7.43
C ARG A 39 1.21 4.09 6.43
N ALA A 40 1.30 4.65 5.23
CA ALA A 40 0.44 4.26 4.13
C ALA A 40 1.19 4.21 2.81
N TYR A 41 0.75 3.32 1.94
CA TYR A 41 1.12 3.31 0.52
C TYR A 41 -0.02 2.75 -0.31
N ILE A 42 -0.09 3.15 -1.58
CA ILE A 42 -1.08 2.64 -2.52
C ILE A 42 -0.46 1.60 -3.45
N PHE A 43 -1.22 0.58 -3.81
CA PHE A 43 -0.79 -0.43 -4.76
C PHE A 43 -1.96 -1.05 -5.53
N GLU A 44 -1.63 -1.86 -6.53
CA GLU A 44 -2.60 -2.54 -7.38
C GLU A 44 -2.72 -4.01 -6.96
N SER A 45 -3.93 -4.53 -7.00
CA SER A 45 -4.17 -5.97 -7.05
C SER A 45 -5.13 -6.28 -8.20
N PHE A 46 -5.24 -7.56 -8.55
CA PHE A 46 -6.21 -8.02 -9.52
C PHE A 46 -7.07 -9.10 -8.87
N GLN A 47 -8.36 -9.06 -9.17
CA GLN A 47 -9.31 -10.10 -8.79
C GLN A 47 -9.12 -11.33 -9.70
N GLU A 48 -9.73 -12.47 -9.31
CA GLU A 48 -9.67 -13.71 -10.10
C GLU A 48 -10.16 -13.56 -11.55
N ASP A 49 -11.02 -12.58 -11.82
CA ASP A 49 -11.53 -12.28 -13.16
C ASP A 49 -10.62 -11.32 -13.97
N GLY A 50 -9.46 -10.97 -13.43
CA GLY A 50 -8.50 -10.02 -14.00
C GLY A 50 -8.89 -8.55 -13.80
N THR A 51 -9.96 -8.25 -13.04
CA THR A 51 -10.35 -6.87 -12.75
C THR A 51 -9.32 -6.24 -11.82
N ARG A 52 -8.75 -5.12 -12.27
CA ARG A 52 -7.82 -4.30 -11.49
C ARG A 52 -8.53 -3.60 -10.34
N HIS A 53 -7.96 -3.72 -9.15
CA HIS A 53 -8.36 -3.03 -7.93
C HIS A 53 -7.21 -2.19 -7.38
N LEU A 54 -7.55 -1.05 -6.80
CA LEU A 54 -6.63 -0.22 -6.07
C LEU A 54 -6.77 -0.43 -4.58
N ASN A 55 -5.64 -0.56 -3.91
CA ASN A 55 -5.59 -0.87 -2.50
C ASN A 55 -4.74 0.16 -1.78
N LEU A 56 -5.27 0.66 -0.67
CA LEU A 56 -4.53 1.51 0.25
C LEU A 56 -4.13 0.68 1.46
N TYR A 57 -2.83 0.47 1.63
CA TYR A 57 -2.29 -0.20 2.80
C TYR A 57 -2.10 0.84 3.91
N PHE A 58 -2.48 0.45 5.13
CA PHE A 58 -2.22 1.19 6.35
C PHE A 58 -1.52 0.30 7.36
N GLU A 59 -0.56 0.86 8.10
CA GLU A 59 0.16 0.16 9.15
C GLU A 59 0.55 1.12 10.27
N THR A 60 0.50 0.66 11.52
CA THR A 60 1.00 1.43 12.66
C THR A 60 2.53 1.52 12.65
N ILE A 61 3.09 2.66 13.06
CA ILE A 61 4.53 2.72 13.31
C ILE A 61 4.90 1.85 14.52
N GLU A 62 4.07 1.90 15.56
CA GLU A 62 4.26 1.13 16.78
C GLU A 62 3.88 -0.36 16.63
N GLU A 63 4.52 -1.16 17.48
CA GLU A 63 4.24 -2.58 17.64
C GLU A 63 3.43 -2.83 18.91
N TYR A 64 2.54 -3.81 18.84
CA TYR A 64 1.68 -4.21 19.93
C TYR A 64 2.00 -5.65 20.34
N ASN A 65 1.78 -5.97 21.63
CA ASN A 65 1.89 -7.32 22.16
C ASN A 65 0.69 -8.20 21.75
N CYS A 66 0.34 -8.18 20.48
CA CYS A 66 -0.71 -8.98 19.88
C CYS A 66 -0.49 -9.11 18.38
N THR A 67 -0.26 -10.33 17.89
CA THR A 67 0.08 -10.53 16.46
C THR A 67 -1.10 -10.42 15.51
N ASN A 68 -2.32 -10.39 16.02
CA ASN A 68 -3.56 -10.31 15.24
C ASN A 68 -4.37 -9.04 15.52
N PHE A 69 -3.76 -7.96 16.02
CA PHE A 69 -4.42 -6.66 15.96
C PHE A 69 -4.50 -6.15 14.52
N GLU A 70 -5.64 -5.56 14.17
CA GLU A 70 -5.86 -4.88 12.90
C GLU A 70 -6.25 -3.42 13.17
N LEU A 71 -5.92 -2.56 12.21
CA LEU A 71 -6.54 -1.24 12.15
C LEU A 71 -8.01 -1.40 11.74
N GLU A 72 -8.91 -0.80 12.51
CA GLU A 72 -10.30 -0.63 12.13
C GLU A 72 -10.42 0.62 11.24
N VAL A 73 -10.68 0.37 9.95
CA VAL A 73 -10.77 1.41 8.94
C VAL A 73 -12.08 1.25 8.17
N GLU A 74 -12.81 2.35 8.04
CA GLU A 74 -13.94 2.48 7.12
C GLU A 74 -13.53 3.33 5.92
N SER A 75 -14.10 3.06 4.75
CA SER A 75 -13.87 3.89 3.57
C SER A 75 -15.18 4.14 2.83
N GLN A 76 -15.26 5.32 2.23
CA GLN A 76 -16.36 5.71 1.38
C GLN A 76 -15.84 6.48 0.18
N ILE A 77 -16.37 6.16 -1.00
CA ILE A 77 -16.04 6.84 -2.25
C ILE A 77 -17.32 7.52 -2.75
N GLN A 78 -17.28 8.83 -2.95
CA GLN A 78 -18.39 9.62 -3.49
C GLN A 78 -17.90 10.60 -4.54
N GLY A 79 -18.12 10.26 -5.82
CA GLY A 79 -17.62 11.06 -6.93
C GLY A 79 -16.09 11.04 -6.96
N ASN A 80 -15.47 12.23 -6.92
CA ASN A 80 -14.03 12.42 -6.90
C ASN A 80 -13.45 12.50 -5.47
N ARG A 81 -14.23 12.17 -4.43
CA ARG A 81 -13.79 12.25 -3.04
C ARG A 81 -13.74 10.86 -2.42
N ILE A 82 -12.62 10.55 -1.79
CA ILE A 82 -12.36 9.33 -1.03
C ILE A 82 -12.23 9.74 0.44
N GLN A 83 -13.07 9.18 1.30
CA GLN A 83 -12.98 9.37 2.73
C GLN A 83 -12.50 8.08 3.37
N ILE A 84 -11.44 8.17 4.17
CA ILE A 84 -10.91 7.09 4.99
C ILE A 84 -11.11 7.48 6.45
N ASN A 85 -11.78 6.63 7.22
CA ASN A 85 -12.02 6.86 8.64
C ASN A 85 -11.36 5.78 9.48
N ILE A 86 -10.39 6.17 10.31
CA ILE A 86 -9.75 5.26 11.25
C ILE A 86 -10.47 5.33 12.58
N LEU A 87 -10.95 4.17 13.03
CA LEU A 87 -11.73 3.99 14.25
C LEU A 87 -10.89 3.43 15.41
N GLY A 88 -9.64 3.05 15.15
CA GLY A 88 -8.68 2.56 16.15
C GLY A 88 -8.19 1.15 15.87
N LEU A 89 -7.87 0.42 16.93
CA LEU A 89 -7.43 -0.98 16.86
C LEU A 89 -8.56 -1.94 17.23
N LYS A 90 -8.60 -3.08 16.56
CA LYS A 90 -9.49 -4.19 16.92
C LYS A 90 -8.83 -5.55 16.79
N LEU A 91 -9.43 -6.52 17.48
CA LEU A 91 -9.22 -7.93 17.19
C LEU A 91 -10.25 -8.41 16.15
N PRO A 92 -9.89 -9.37 15.29
CA PRO A 92 -10.85 -10.10 14.48
C PRO A 92 -11.98 -10.67 15.35
N SER A 93 -13.20 -10.63 14.82
CA SER A 93 -14.38 -11.03 15.59
C SER A 93 -14.29 -12.48 16.06
N GLY A 94 -14.38 -12.68 17.38
CA GLY A 94 -14.33 -14.00 17.99
C GLY A 94 -12.92 -14.56 18.18
N GLU A 95 -11.87 -13.82 17.84
CA GLU A 95 -10.49 -14.20 18.12
C GLU A 95 -10.00 -13.61 19.45
N LEU A 96 -9.15 -14.38 20.13
CA LEU A 96 -8.35 -13.89 21.24
C LEU A 96 -7.03 -13.35 20.71
N CYS A 97 -6.39 -12.51 21.52
CA CYS A 97 -5.06 -12.02 21.21
C CYS A 97 -4.07 -13.19 21.09
N LYS A 98 -3.34 -13.24 19.96
CA LYS A 98 -2.26 -14.20 19.74
C LYS A 98 -0.95 -13.62 20.25
N GLU A 99 -0.24 -14.39 21.08
CA GLU A 99 1.04 -13.97 21.65
C GLU A 99 2.05 -13.59 20.56
N GLY A 100 2.84 -12.55 20.85
CA GLY A 100 3.89 -12.03 19.98
C GLY A 100 3.76 -10.52 19.79
N ILE A 101 4.79 -9.95 19.16
CA ILE A 101 4.89 -8.51 18.90
C ILE A 101 4.70 -8.31 17.40
N SER A 102 3.73 -7.47 17.03
CA SER A 102 3.46 -7.12 15.63
C SER A 102 2.86 -5.73 15.54
N LYS A 103 3.04 -5.10 14.38
CA LYS A 103 2.27 -3.92 14.00
C LYS A 103 0.85 -4.32 13.62
N ALA A 104 -0.07 -3.37 13.76
CA ALA A 104 -1.43 -3.51 13.27
C ALA A 104 -1.52 -2.93 11.85
N ALA A 105 -2.17 -3.65 10.95
CA ALA A 105 -2.27 -3.25 9.55
C ALA A 105 -3.69 -3.44 9.00
N LYS A 106 -3.99 -2.75 7.89
CA LYS A 106 -5.22 -2.95 7.13
C LYS A 106 -4.99 -2.63 5.66
N VAL A 107 -5.58 -3.44 4.79
CA VAL A 107 -5.74 -3.10 3.38
C VAL A 107 -7.18 -2.63 3.15
N VAL A 108 -7.32 -1.46 2.55
CA VAL A 108 -8.60 -0.91 2.10
C VAL A 108 -8.69 -1.03 0.59
N ASP A 109 -9.66 -1.79 0.11
CA ASP A 109 -9.97 -1.92 -1.32
C ASP A 109 -10.81 -0.72 -1.77
N LEU A 110 -10.23 0.09 -2.66
CA LEU A 110 -10.88 1.25 -3.29
C LEU A 110 -11.59 0.87 -4.60
N GLY A 111 -11.52 -0.40 -5.00
CA GLY A 111 -12.11 -0.94 -6.21
C GLY A 111 -11.40 -0.45 -7.48
N ASN A 112 -12.16 -0.43 -8.57
CA ASN A 112 -11.67 -0.02 -9.89
C ASN A 112 -11.93 1.48 -10.12
N LEU A 113 -10.98 2.31 -9.72
CA LEU A 113 -11.01 3.76 -9.98
C LEU A 113 -10.49 4.10 -11.38
N THR A 114 -11.10 5.10 -12.00
CA THR A 114 -10.70 5.63 -13.30
C THR A 114 -9.46 6.52 -13.18
N ALA A 115 -8.70 6.68 -14.27
CA ALA A 115 -7.50 7.52 -14.30
C ALA A 115 -7.85 9.01 -14.22
N GLU A 116 -8.00 9.52 -12.99
CA GLU A 116 -8.35 10.88 -12.63
C GLU A 116 -7.67 11.28 -11.31
N SER A 117 -7.89 12.52 -10.87
CA SER A 117 -7.47 13.00 -9.55
C SER A 117 -8.63 12.91 -8.55
N TYR A 118 -8.35 12.39 -7.36
CA TYR A 118 -9.30 12.26 -6.27
C TYR A 118 -8.82 13.05 -5.05
N ASP A 119 -9.74 13.76 -4.41
CA ASP A 119 -9.51 14.34 -3.08
C ASP A 119 -9.59 13.22 -2.05
N LEU A 120 -8.60 13.10 -1.18
CA LEU A 120 -8.56 12.08 -0.13
C LEU A 120 -8.60 12.75 1.24
N ASP A 121 -9.57 12.38 2.07
CA ASP A 121 -9.63 12.82 3.46
C ASP A 121 -9.36 11.66 4.39
N LEU A 122 -8.47 11.90 5.35
CA LEU A 122 -8.26 11.06 6.51
C LEU A 122 -9.01 11.65 7.70
N THR A 123 -9.94 10.87 8.25
CA THR A 123 -10.65 11.20 9.48
C THR A 123 -10.28 10.22 10.58
N LEU A 124 -10.19 10.72 11.82
CA LEU A 124 -10.01 9.92 13.03
C LEU A 124 -11.29 10.06 13.86
N LEU A 125 -11.95 8.95 14.19
CA LEU A 125 -13.25 8.98 14.90
C LEU A 125 -14.32 9.87 14.22
N GLY A 126 -14.25 10.02 12.89
CA GLY A 126 -15.14 10.86 12.11
C GLY A 126 -14.79 12.36 12.10
N GLU A 127 -13.72 12.79 12.79
CA GLU A 127 -13.21 14.15 12.73
C GLU A 127 -12.16 14.27 11.62
N LEU A 128 -12.30 15.29 10.76
CA LEU A 128 -11.33 15.53 9.69
C LEU A 128 -9.99 15.88 10.31
N HIS A 129 -9.00 15.04 10.01
CA HIS A 129 -7.66 15.22 10.53
C HIS A 129 -6.75 15.75 9.43
N GLU A 130 -6.75 15.10 8.26
CA GLU A 130 -5.87 15.47 7.15
C GLU A 130 -6.57 15.34 5.80
N SER A 131 -6.14 16.17 4.84
CA SER A 131 -6.55 16.06 3.45
C SER A 131 -5.33 15.94 2.56
N GLY A 132 -5.45 15.15 1.51
CA GLY A 132 -4.46 14.90 0.49
C GLY A 132 -5.09 14.63 -0.86
N SER A 133 -4.31 14.09 -1.79
CA SER A 133 -4.80 13.68 -3.11
C SER A 133 -4.31 12.29 -3.49
N LEU A 134 -5.08 11.66 -4.35
CA LEU A 134 -4.69 10.47 -5.08
C LEU A 134 -4.81 10.75 -6.58
N ASP A 135 -3.68 10.80 -7.28
CA ASP A 135 -3.63 11.06 -8.71
C ASP A 135 -3.34 9.76 -9.49
N LEU A 136 -4.26 9.38 -10.37
CA LEU A 136 -4.17 8.14 -11.13
C LEU A 136 -3.87 8.44 -12.60
N SER A 137 -2.89 7.73 -13.13
CA SER A 137 -2.59 7.71 -14.56
C SER A 137 -2.45 6.29 -15.06
N SER A 138 -2.23 6.13 -16.36
CA SER A 138 -1.92 4.81 -16.95
C SER A 138 -0.54 4.28 -16.58
N LEU A 139 0.30 5.07 -15.89
CA LEU A 139 1.71 4.74 -15.60
C LEU A 139 2.04 4.75 -14.11
N TYR A 140 1.34 5.59 -13.33
CA TYR A 140 1.62 5.82 -11.92
C TYR A 140 0.34 6.05 -11.11
N LEU A 141 0.46 5.76 -9.82
CA LEU A 141 -0.44 6.15 -8.73
C LEU A 141 0.35 7.05 -7.79
N ASP A 142 -0.08 8.30 -7.63
CA ASP A 142 0.57 9.24 -6.72
C ASP A 142 -0.33 9.51 -5.51
N LEU A 143 0.10 9.06 -4.33
CA LEU A 143 -0.55 9.34 -3.06
C LEU A 143 0.18 10.51 -2.39
N ASN A 144 -0.51 11.64 -2.28
CA ASN A 144 0.08 12.89 -1.78
C ASN A 144 -0.61 13.33 -0.49
N PHE A 145 0.15 13.37 0.61
CA PHE A 145 -0.29 13.92 1.89
C PHE A 145 0.77 14.89 2.45
N PRO A 146 0.39 15.77 3.39
CA PRO A 146 1.35 16.62 4.10
C PRO A 146 2.44 15.79 4.79
N THR A 147 3.71 16.18 4.63
CA THR A 147 4.86 15.41 5.13
C THR A 147 5.00 15.40 6.66
N GLU A 148 4.39 16.36 7.34
CA GLU A 148 4.38 16.47 8.81
C GLU A 148 3.04 16.02 9.40
N GLY A 149 2.26 15.28 8.60
CA GLY A 149 0.96 14.78 8.97
C GLY A 149 0.97 13.49 9.78
N TRP A 150 -0.20 13.12 10.28
CA TRP A 150 -0.51 11.85 10.95
C TRP A 150 -0.36 10.65 10.02
N MET A 151 -0.54 10.83 8.71
CA MET A 151 -0.23 9.80 7.72
C MET A 151 1.14 10.03 7.07
N GLN A 152 2.08 9.16 7.38
CA GLN A 152 3.35 9.04 6.69
C GLN A 152 3.16 8.21 5.41
N VAL A 153 3.27 8.85 4.25
CA VAL A 153 3.21 8.12 2.97
C VAL A 153 4.58 7.54 2.63
N ASP A 154 4.67 6.21 2.67
CA ASP A 154 5.80 5.46 2.14
C ASP A 154 5.61 5.30 0.62
N ASN A 155 6.66 5.56 -0.17
CA ASN A 155 6.62 5.49 -1.63
C ASN A 155 5.39 6.23 -2.22
N ASN A 156 5.41 7.56 -2.12
CA ASN A 156 4.33 8.42 -2.62
C ASN A 156 3.95 8.20 -4.10
N ARG A 157 4.83 7.54 -4.88
CA ARG A 157 4.56 7.09 -6.25
C ARG A 157 4.69 5.58 -6.36
N THR A 158 3.60 4.93 -6.76
CA THR A 158 3.59 3.53 -7.19
C THR A 158 3.50 3.48 -8.71
N THR A 159 4.40 2.73 -9.34
CA THR A 159 4.40 2.49 -10.78
C THR A 159 3.47 1.33 -11.09
N ILE A 160 2.66 1.51 -12.13
CA ILE A 160 1.77 0.46 -12.65
C ILE A 160 2.65 -0.66 -13.22
N ILE A 161 2.34 -1.91 -12.89
CA ILE A 161 3.11 -3.05 -13.43
C ILE A 161 2.89 -3.07 -14.95
N PRO A 162 3.95 -2.97 -15.78
CA PRO A 162 3.79 -2.98 -17.23
C PRO A 162 3.15 -4.28 -17.70
N SER A 163 2.37 -4.22 -18.78
CA SER A 163 1.87 -5.42 -19.46
C SER A 163 3.01 -6.37 -19.79
N ASN A 164 2.73 -7.68 -19.75
CA ASN A 164 3.69 -8.73 -20.09
C ASN A 164 4.89 -8.77 -19.14
N THR A 165 4.72 -8.29 -17.91
CA THR A 165 5.68 -8.48 -16.82
C THR A 165 5.46 -9.83 -16.18
N VAL A 166 6.55 -10.58 -16.00
CA VAL A 166 6.65 -11.70 -15.08
C VAL A 166 7.65 -11.33 -14.01
N TRP A 167 7.27 -11.49 -12.75
CA TRP A 167 8.11 -11.15 -11.61
C TRP A 167 7.97 -12.20 -10.52
N GLY A 168 8.88 -12.19 -9.56
CA GLY A 168 8.81 -13.17 -8.50
C GLY A 168 10.07 -13.25 -7.67
N TYR A 169 10.14 -14.31 -6.89
CA TYR A 169 11.20 -14.52 -5.94
C TYR A 169 11.53 -15.98 -5.77
N TYR A 170 12.77 -16.22 -5.40
CA TYR A 170 13.18 -17.48 -4.80
C TYR A 170 13.58 -17.23 -3.34
N LEU A 171 13.04 -18.03 -2.42
CA LEU A 171 13.32 -17.98 -1.00
C LEU A 171 14.19 -19.17 -0.61
N SER A 172 15.41 -18.86 -0.17
CA SER A 172 16.43 -19.84 0.24
C SER A 172 16.36 -20.07 1.75
N GLU A 173 16.17 -21.31 2.20
CA GLU A 173 16.11 -21.64 3.63
C GLU A 173 17.47 -21.57 4.36
N SER A 174 18.60 -21.53 3.64
CA SER A 174 19.92 -21.71 4.28
C SER A 174 21.09 -20.91 3.68
N GLY A 175 20.85 -19.91 2.83
CA GLY A 175 21.92 -19.09 2.23
C GLY A 175 22.95 -19.91 1.43
N HIS A 176 22.56 -21.11 0.98
CA HIS A 176 23.40 -22.06 0.23
C HIS A 176 22.87 -22.32 -1.18
N TYR A 177 21.88 -21.53 -1.62
CA TYR A 177 21.20 -21.70 -2.91
C TYR A 177 21.36 -20.49 -3.82
N ASP A 178 22.40 -19.68 -3.61
CA ASP A 178 22.70 -18.53 -4.48
C ASP A 178 22.99 -18.98 -5.91
N ASP A 179 23.70 -20.10 -6.09
CA ASP A 179 23.97 -20.70 -7.41
C ASP A 179 22.67 -21.17 -8.08
N PHE A 180 21.71 -21.68 -7.30
CA PHE A 180 20.43 -22.12 -7.83
C PHE A 180 19.56 -20.94 -8.26
N ALA A 181 19.41 -19.94 -7.38
CA ALA A 181 18.67 -18.73 -7.70
C ALA A 181 19.30 -18.05 -8.93
N LYS A 182 20.62 -18.07 -9.03
CA LYS A 182 21.35 -17.60 -10.20
C LYS A 182 21.04 -18.42 -11.45
N ASP A 183 21.14 -19.74 -11.41
CA ASP A 183 20.85 -20.62 -12.56
C ASP A 183 19.39 -20.47 -13.03
N PHE A 184 18.45 -20.29 -12.10
CA PHE A 184 17.05 -19.98 -12.41
C PHE A 184 16.92 -18.63 -13.12
N ILE A 185 17.52 -17.57 -12.57
CA ILE A 185 17.46 -16.23 -13.14
C ILE A 185 18.13 -16.19 -14.52
N ASP A 186 19.32 -16.79 -14.66
CA ASP A 186 20.05 -16.89 -15.93
C ASP A 186 19.21 -17.67 -16.97
N GLY A 187 18.47 -18.70 -16.55
CA GLY A 187 17.52 -19.42 -17.41
C GLY A 187 16.32 -18.56 -17.82
N LEU A 188 15.79 -17.76 -16.90
CA LEU A 188 14.65 -16.87 -17.12
C LEU A 188 14.98 -15.75 -18.12
N GLU A 189 16.22 -15.24 -18.12
CA GLU A 189 16.72 -14.28 -19.11
C GLU A 189 16.68 -14.84 -20.55
N GLY A 190 16.60 -16.17 -20.73
CA GLY A 190 16.41 -16.80 -22.03
C GLY A 190 15.00 -16.61 -22.62
N PHE A 191 14.01 -16.28 -21.79
CA PHE A 191 12.61 -16.11 -22.20
C PHE A 191 12.23 -14.66 -22.50
N GLY A 192 12.87 -13.71 -21.84
CA GLY A 192 12.47 -12.30 -21.91
C GLY A 192 13.60 -11.34 -21.59
N THR A 193 13.28 -10.05 -21.59
CA THR A 193 14.25 -9.00 -21.24
C THR A 193 14.10 -8.62 -19.77
N PRO A 194 15.19 -8.43 -19.00
CA PRO A 194 15.12 -7.94 -17.63
C PRO A 194 14.30 -6.65 -17.50
N LEU A 195 13.66 -6.45 -16.33
CA LEU A 195 12.96 -5.20 -16.04
C LEU A 195 13.95 -4.06 -15.82
N GLU A 196 13.88 -3.00 -16.63
CA GLU A 196 14.75 -1.81 -16.49
C GLU A 196 14.05 -0.60 -15.86
N ASN A 197 12.72 -0.63 -15.75
CA ASN A 197 11.95 0.49 -15.22
C ASN A 197 12.08 0.54 -13.69
N ASN A 198 12.93 1.44 -13.20
CA ASN A 198 13.07 1.68 -11.76
C ASN A 198 11.77 2.20 -11.15
N GLY A 199 11.45 1.77 -9.94
CA GLY A 199 10.27 2.22 -9.21
C GLY A 199 9.75 1.20 -8.20
N PHE A 200 8.79 1.64 -7.39
CA PHE A 200 8.00 0.79 -6.51
C PHE A 200 6.73 0.33 -7.23
N PHE A 201 6.41 -0.96 -7.19
CA PHE A 201 5.30 -1.60 -7.89
C PHE A 201 4.30 -2.25 -6.91
N GLY A 202 4.27 -1.80 -5.66
CA GLY A 202 3.41 -2.38 -4.61
C GLY A 202 4.04 -3.59 -3.93
N SER A 203 4.24 -4.68 -4.68
CA SER A 203 4.76 -5.95 -4.14
C SER A 203 6.27 -6.13 -4.31
N PHE A 204 6.89 -5.32 -5.16
CA PHE A 204 8.33 -5.31 -5.40
C PHE A 204 8.79 -3.92 -5.81
N SER A 205 10.10 -3.70 -5.81
CA SER A 205 10.73 -2.53 -6.40
C SER A 205 11.84 -2.94 -7.33
N VAL A 206 12.08 -2.13 -8.36
CA VAL A 206 13.23 -2.26 -9.26
C VAL A 206 14.17 -1.10 -9.03
N ASP A 207 15.45 -1.40 -8.80
CA ASP A 207 16.53 -0.42 -8.78
C ASP A 207 17.74 -0.94 -9.58
N ASN A 208 18.04 -0.28 -10.69
CA ASN A 208 19.11 -0.64 -11.61
C ASN A 208 19.03 -2.11 -12.08
N GLY A 209 17.82 -2.54 -12.41
CA GLY A 209 17.53 -3.92 -12.86
C GLY A 209 17.49 -4.96 -11.73
N GLN A 210 17.79 -4.57 -10.49
CA GLN A 210 17.65 -5.46 -9.34
C GLN A 210 16.23 -5.41 -8.80
N VAL A 211 15.59 -6.58 -8.74
CA VAL A 211 14.25 -6.73 -8.17
C VAL A 211 14.37 -7.03 -6.69
N LYS A 212 13.78 -6.17 -5.86
CA LYS A 212 13.63 -6.37 -4.42
C LYS A 212 12.17 -6.65 -4.08
N ILE A 213 11.93 -7.73 -3.34
CA ILE A 213 10.59 -8.14 -2.94
C ILE A 213 10.18 -7.39 -1.69
N ILE A 214 8.96 -6.87 -1.73
CA ILE A 214 8.33 -6.10 -0.66
C ILE A 214 7.10 -6.90 -0.26
N LYS A 215 7.33 -8.06 0.38
CA LYS A 215 6.28 -8.85 1.01
C LYS A 215 6.17 -8.44 2.46
N ASN A 216 4.94 -8.26 2.95
CA ASN A 216 4.60 -8.09 4.37
C ASN A 216 4.76 -9.40 5.17
N GLU A 217 5.84 -10.16 4.95
CA GLU A 217 6.09 -11.47 5.57
C GLU A 217 7.24 -11.43 6.59
N GLY A 218 7.31 -10.35 7.38
CA GLY A 218 8.24 -10.22 8.49
C GLY A 218 9.73 -10.16 8.09
N ASN A 219 10.60 -10.52 9.04
CA ASN A 219 12.07 -10.32 9.00
C ASN A 219 12.84 -11.16 7.95
N ARG A 220 12.19 -11.76 6.94
CA ARG A 220 12.85 -12.65 5.96
C ARG A 220 13.27 -11.96 4.66
N THR A 221 13.20 -10.62 4.59
CA THR A 221 13.48 -9.86 3.37
C THR A 221 14.89 -10.10 2.78
N ASP A 222 15.85 -10.53 3.60
CA ASP A 222 17.23 -10.86 3.24
C ASP A 222 17.39 -12.26 2.62
N GLN A 223 16.36 -13.09 2.65
CA GLN A 223 16.38 -14.47 2.11
C GLN A 223 15.75 -14.58 0.73
N PHE A 224 15.16 -13.50 0.22
CA PHE A 224 14.53 -13.45 -1.10
C PHE A 224 15.52 -12.99 -2.16
N THR A 225 15.71 -13.81 -3.19
CA THR A 225 16.31 -13.38 -4.46
C THR A 225 15.19 -13.04 -5.43
N GLY A 226 14.97 -11.75 -5.65
CA GLY A 226 13.93 -11.27 -6.57
C GLY A 226 14.39 -11.30 -8.03
N PHE A 227 13.43 -11.47 -8.93
CA PHE A 227 13.66 -11.42 -10.38
C PHE A 227 12.47 -10.80 -11.10
N GLY A 228 12.70 -10.35 -12.33
CA GLY A 228 11.65 -9.83 -13.17
C GLY A 228 12.08 -9.67 -14.62
N ILE A 229 11.20 -10.09 -15.53
CA ILE A 229 11.38 -9.98 -16.97
C ILE A 229 10.11 -9.43 -17.63
N ARG A 230 10.29 -8.84 -18.81
CA ARG A 230 9.23 -8.64 -19.79
C ARG A 230 9.21 -9.84 -20.73
N TYR A 231 8.08 -10.53 -20.77
CA TYR A 231 7.88 -11.79 -21.48
C TYR A 231 6.66 -11.70 -22.40
N GLU A 232 6.92 -11.66 -23.71
CA GLU A 232 5.87 -11.53 -24.75
C GLU A 232 5.31 -12.89 -25.21
N GLY A 233 5.75 -14.00 -24.59
CA GLY A 233 5.28 -15.34 -24.91
C GLY A 233 4.06 -15.76 -24.09
N GLU A 234 3.57 -16.99 -24.34
CA GLU A 234 2.48 -17.58 -23.58
C GLU A 234 2.97 -17.97 -22.18
N ILE A 235 2.26 -17.52 -21.13
CA ILE A 235 2.66 -17.74 -19.73
C ILE A 235 2.74 -19.23 -19.38
N SER A 236 1.89 -20.06 -19.99
CA SER A 236 1.89 -21.53 -19.82
C SER A 236 3.19 -22.20 -20.22
N VAL A 237 3.94 -21.65 -21.19
CA VAL A 237 5.26 -22.18 -21.58
C VAL A 237 6.28 -21.93 -20.48
N LEU A 238 6.19 -20.76 -19.82
CA LEU A 238 7.07 -20.43 -18.71
C LEU A 238 6.72 -21.26 -17.48
N GLU A 239 5.43 -21.44 -17.19
CA GLU A 239 4.95 -22.32 -16.13
C GLU A 239 5.45 -23.76 -16.30
N GLU A 240 5.32 -24.33 -17.50
CA GLU A 240 5.81 -25.68 -17.80
C GLU A 240 7.32 -25.79 -17.60
N TRP A 241 8.09 -24.81 -18.09
CA TRP A 241 9.54 -24.78 -17.89
C TRP A 241 9.93 -24.69 -16.41
N VAL A 242 9.26 -23.82 -15.64
CA VAL A 242 9.48 -23.71 -14.19
C VAL A 242 9.15 -25.04 -13.48
N PHE A 243 8.03 -25.65 -13.84
CA PHE A 243 7.58 -26.92 -13.26
C PHE A 243 8.57 -28.05 -13.51
N GLU A 244 9.00 -28.22 -14.77
CA GLU A 244 9.89 -29.31 -15.16
C GLU A 244 11.29 -29.20 -14.56
N ASN A 245 11.80 -27.98 -14.35
CA ASN A 245 13.20 -27.76 -14.02
C ASN A 245 13.43 -27.34 -12.55
N TYR A 246 12.43 -26.76 -11.88
CA TYR A 246 12.64 -26.06 -10.61
C TYR A 246 11.66 -26.43 -9.49
N CYS A 247 10.52 -27.06 -9.78
CA CYS A 247 9.49 -27.36 -8.76
C CYS A 247 9.74 -28.60 -7.88
N THR A 248 10.84 -29.34 -8.06
CA THR A 248 11.16 -30.53 -7.24
C THR A 248 12.20 -30.27 -6.15
N LEU A 249 12.52 -29.00 -5.88
CA LEU A 249 13.70 -28.61 -5.12
C LEU A 249 13.36 -27.99 -3.75
N ASN A 250 14.34 -28.03 -2.84
CA ASN A 250 14.20 -27.49 -1.48
C ASN A 250 14.26 -25.96 -1.51
N GLY A 251 13.11 -25.30 -1.60
CA GLY A 251 12.96 -23.85 -1.54
C GLY A 251 11.53 -23.42 -1.86
N GLU A 252 11.23 -22.14 -1.68
CA GLU A 252 9.95 -21.58 -2.08
C GLU A 252 10.15 -20.64 -3.27
N LEU A 253 9.51 -20.95 -4.39
CA LEU A 253 9.51 -20.13 -5.60
C LEU A 253 8.13 -19.47 -5.74
N GLY A 254 8.12 -18.15 -5.81
CA GLY A 254 6.96 -17.38 -6.23
C GLY A 254 7.16 -16.84 -7.63
N LEU A 255 6.27 -17.20 -8.55
CA LEU A 255 6.21 -16.66 -9.90
C LEU A 255 4.85 -15.99 -10.08
N TYR A 256 4.88 -14.75 -10.59
CA TYR A 256 3.70 -13.91 -10.71
C TYR A 256 3.61 -13.31 -12.10
N SER A 257 2.40 -13.31 -12.66
CA SER A 257 2.09 -12.55 -13.87
C SER A 257 1.96 -11.06 -13.57
N THR A 258 1.69 -10.25 -14.60
CA THR A 258 1.38 -8.82 -14.44
C THR A 258 0.17 -8.62 -13.52
N GLN A 259 -0.75 -9.58 -13.50
CA GLN A 259 -1.96 -9.54 -12.70
C GLN A 259 -1.76 -10.14 -11.29
N GLY A 260 -0.55 -10.58 -10.95
CA GLY A 260 -0.27 -11.20 -9.66
C GLY A 260 -0.81 -12.63 -9.53
N GLU A 261 -1.19 -13.28 -10.63
CA GLU A 261 -1.54 -14.70 -10.64
C GLU A 261 -0.32 -15.51 -10.21
N PHE A 262 -0.50 -16.33 -9.18
CA PHE A 262 0.57 -17.15 -8.59
C PHE A 262 0.65 -18.51 -9.27
N PHE A 263 1.86 -18.92 -9.64
CA PHE A 263 2.12 -20.24 -10.21
C PHE A 263 2.79 -21.13 -9.16
N PRO A 264 2.04 -21.97 -8.43
CA PRO A 264 2.62 -22.86 -7.42
C PRO A 264 3.45 -23.97 -8.06
N CYS A 265 4.63 -24.19 -7.49
CA CYS A 265 5.25 -25.51 -7.48
C CYS A 265 4.47 -26.40 -6.50
N ASN A 266 3.57 -27.24 -7.00
CA ASN A 266 2.84 -28.23 -6.18
C ASN A 266 3.70 -29.45 -5.84
#